data_AF-A0AAW8NC49-F1
#
_entry.id   AF-A0AAW8NC49-F1
#
_cell.length_a   1.000
_cell.length_b   1.000
_cell.length_c   1.000
_cell.angle_alpha   90.00
_cell.angle_beta   90.00
_cell.angle_gamma   90.00
#
_symmetry.space_group_name_H-M   'P 1'
#
loop_
_entity.id
_entity.type
_entity.pdbx_description
1 polymer ?
#
loop_
_entity_poly.entity_id
_entity_poly.type
_entity_poly.pdbx_seq_one_letter_code
_entity_poly.pdbx_strand_id
1 'polypeptide(L)'
;MPWWSWILIWVALVALSLLFYVLLGIRLFRQFMATVKDLGAAGEKLGHLGPMDVPDDADPATPPPGAAVFASPTLMRHDYEASKSSRREMRRLRRVQRKKDRGQPQALGDLDFT
;
A
#
# COMPACT_ATOMS: atom_id res chain seq x y z
N MET A 1 -20.94 -20.98 -47.89
CA MET A 1 -20.42 -19.86 -47.07
C MET A 1 -21.15 -19.88 -45.73
N PRO A 2 -20.51 -20.34 -44.64
CA PRO A 2 -21.19 -20.59 -43.38
C PRO A 2 -21.44 -19.25 -42.67
N TRP A 3 -22.60 -18.63 -42.94
CA TRP A 3 -23.07 -17.42 -42.26
C TRP A 3 -23.04 -17.53 -40.72
N TRP A 4 -23.13 -18.76 -40.20
CA TRP A 4 -23.01 -19.11 -38.79
C TRP A 4 -21.68 -18.71 -38.13
N SER A 5 -20.57 -18.68 -38.88
CA SER A 5 -19.25 -18.34 -38.33
C SER A 5 -19.21 -16.93 -37.75
N TRP A 6 -19.97 -15.99 -38.32
CA TRP A 6 -20.07 -14.62 -37.81
C TRP A 6 -20.66 -14.57 -36.41
N ILE A 7 -21.75 -15.32 -36.18
CA ILE A 7 -22.41 -15.40 -34.87
C ILE A 7 -21.47 -15.99 -33.81
N LEU A 8 -20.73 -17.06 -34.18
CA LEU A 8 -19.76 -17.68 -33.27
C LEU A 8 -18.65 -16.70 -32.83
N ILE A 9 -18.18 -15.85 -33.75
CA ILE A 9 -17.18 -14.83 -33.44
C ILE A 9 -17.71 -13.83 -32.41
N TRP A 10 -18.94 -13.34 -32.58
CA TRP A 10 -19.55 -12.41 -31.62
C TRP A 10 -19.75 -13.05 -30.26
N VAL A 11 -20.25 -14.28 -30.21
CA VAL A 11 -20.43 -15.01 -28.95
C VAL A 11 -19.09 -15.20 -28.24
N ALA A 12 -18.05 -15.59 -28.97
CA ALA A 12 -16.71 -15.74 -28.40
C ALA A 12 -16.16 -14.40 -27.87
N LEU A 13 -16.32 -13.30 -28.61
CA LEU A 13 -15.92 -11.96 -28.19
C LEU A 13 -16.64 -11.51 -26.91
N VAL A 14 -17.96 -11.68 -26.87
CA VAL A 14 -18.79 -11.33 -25.71
C VAL A 14 -18.41 -12.20 -24.51
N ALA A 15 -18.25 -13.51 -24.71
CA ALA A 15 -17.84 -14.43 -23.63
C ALA A 15 -16.46 -14.08 -23.08
N LEU A 16 -15.49 -13.78 -23.94
CA LEU A 16 -14.14 -13.36 -23.52
C LEU A 16 -14.18 -12.04 -22.75
N SER A 17 -14.95 -11.06 -23.24
CA SER A 17 -15.14 -9.78 -22.58
C SER A 17 -15.79 -9.94 -21.20
N LEU A 18 -16.87 -10.74 -21.13
CA LEU A 18 -17.55 -11.05 -19.87
C LEU A 18 -16.61 -11.74 -18.88
N LEU A 19 -15.84 -12.73 -19.34
CA LEU A 19 -14.85 -13.41 -18.51
C LEU A 19 -13.83 -12.41 -17.96
N PHE A 20 -13.32 -11.51 -18.80
CA PHE A 20 -12.39 -10.46 -18.37
C PHE A 20 -13.01 -9.55 -17.31
N TYR A 21 -14.25 -9.10 -17.51
CA TYR A 21 -14.96 -8.28 -16.52
C TYR A 21 -15.21 -9.02 -15.21
N VAL A 22 -15.56 -10.30 -15.25
CA VAL A 22 -15.77 -11.12 -14.05
C VAL A 22 -14.46 -11.27 -13.28
N LEU A 23 -13.35 -11.59 -13.96
CA LEU A 23 -12.04 -11.69 -13.33
C LEU A 23 -11.60 -10.36 -12.71
N LEU A 24 -11.80 -9.26 -13.44
CA LEU A 24 -11.48 -7.91 -12.97
C LEU A 24 -12.36 -7.54 -11.76
N GLY A 25 -13.66 -7.83 -11.83
CA GLY A 25 -14.62 -7.63 -10.75
C GLY A 25 -14.24 -8.40 -9.49
N ILE A 26 -13.92 -9.69 -9.61
CA ILE A 26 -13.45 -10.52 -8.48
C ILE A 26 -12.16 -9.96 -7.90
N ARG A 27 -11.20 -9.56 -8.74
CA ARG A 27 -9.93 -8.98 -8.29
C ARG A 27 -10.17 -7.68 -7.51
N LEU A 28 -10.95 -6.75 -8.05
CA LEU A 28 -11.28 -5.49 -7.40
C LEU A 28 -12.06 -5.73 -6.10
N PHE A 29 -13.05 -6.62 -6.13
CA PHE A 29 -13.85 -6.96 -4.96
C PHE A 29 -13.00 -7.54 -3.83
N ARG A 30 -12.06 -8.44 -4.14
CA ARG A 30 -11.12 -8.97 -3.14
C ARG A 30 -10.23 -7.89 -2.56
N GLN A 31 -9.73 -6.96 -3.39
CA GLN A 31 -8.91 -5.85 -2.91
C GLN A 31 -9.73 -4.90 -2.03
N PHE A 32 -10.95 -4.56 -2.45
CA PHE A 32 -11.86 -3.71 -1.69
C PHE A 32 -12.23 -4.35 -0.34
N MET A 33 -12.59 -5.64 -0.32
CA MET A 33 -12.89 -6.33 0.94
C MET A 33 -11.68 -6.44 1.86
N ALA A 34 -10.46 -6.56 1.32
CA ALA A 34 -9.25 -6.46 2.14
C ALA A 34 -9.16 -5.09 2.82
N THR A 35 -9.37 -4.00 2.07
CA THR A 35 -9.35 -2.65 2.64
C THR A 35 -10.48 -2.40 3.63
N VAL A 36 -11.69 -2.93 3.38
CA VAL A 36 -12.83 -2.81 4.30
C VAL A 36 -12.58 -3.61 5.57
N LYS A 37 -11.97 -4.79 5.48
CA LYS A 37 -11.58 -5.57 6.65
C LYS A 37 -10.53 -4.83 7.49
N ASP A 38 -9.54 -4.21 6.85
CA ASP A 38 -8.53 -3.41 7.52
C ASP A 38 -9.16 -2.16 8.19
N LEU A 39 -10.11 -1.52 7.51
CA LEU A 39 -10.85 -0.38 8.04
C LEU A 39 -11.82 -0.77 9.16
N GLY A 40 -12.42 -1.96 9.10
CA GLY A 40 -13.23 -2.52 10.18
C GLY A 40 -12.38 -2.84 11.42
N ALA A 41 -11.19 -3.43 11.24
CA ALA A 41 -10.26 -3.67 12.33
C ALA A 41 -9.72 -2.36 12.94
N ALA A 42 -9.51 -1.32 12.13
CA ALA A 42 -9.17 0.01 12.62
C ALA A 42 -10.38 0.70 13.28
N GLY A 43 -11.58 0.51 12.74
CA GLY A 43 -12.84 1.03 13.26
C GLY A 43 -13.21 0.42 14.61
N GLU A 44 -12.91 -0.86 14.84
CA GLU A 44 -13.09 -1.53 16.12
C GLU A 44 -12.10 -0.99 17.17
N LYS A 45 -10.85 -0.71 16.76
CA LYS A 45 -9.89 0.02 17.60
C LYS A 45 -10.36 1.43 17.92
N LEU A 46 -10.87 2.18 16.94
CA LEU A 46 -11.46 3.52 17.13
C LEU A 46 -12.75 3.48 17.97
N GLY A 47 -13.54 2.41 17.88
CA GLY A 47 -14.74 2.20 18.69
C GLY A 47 -14.42 1.88 20.15
N HIS A 48 -13.24 1.31 20.42
CA HIS A 48 -12.69 1.22 21.78
C HIS A 48 -12.13 2.57 22.28
N LEU A 49 -11.94 3.55 21.39
CA LEU A 49 -11.70 4.97 21.72
C LEU A 49 -13.01 5.74 21.86
N GLY A 50 -14.04 5.13 22.46
CA GLY A 50 -15.16 5.88 23.05
C GLY A 50 -14.59 7.03 23.88
N PRO A 51 -15.25 8.20 23.83
CA PRO A 51 -14.63 9.54 23.85
C PRO A 51 -13.27 9.53 24.55
N MET A 52 -12.19 9.35 23.80
CA MET A 52 -10.87 9.49 24.40
C MET A 52 -10.69 10.96 24.79
N ASP A 53 -10.63 11.15 26.12
CA ASP A 53 -9.59 11.97 26.73
C ASP A 53 -8.41 12.05 25.78
N VAL A 54 -8.15 13.26 25.30
CA VAL A 54 -7.00 13.61 24.46
C VAL A 54 -5.76 13.02 25.12
N PRO A 55 -5.12 11.98 24.54
CA PRO A 55 -3.79 11.63 24.97
C PRO A 55 -2.90 12.75 24.45
N ASP A 56 -2.29 13.49 25.38
CA ASP A 56 -1.33 14.57 25.15
C ASP A 56 -0.04 14.09 24.43
N ASP A 57 0.03 12.79 24.10
CA ASP A 57 1.16 12.11 23.45
C ASP A 57 0.88 11.78 21.97
N ALA A 58 0.14 12.64 21.25
CA ALA A 58 0.17 12.60 19.80
C ALA A 58 1.54 13.11 19.33
N ASP A 59 2.42 12.19 18.95
CA ASP A 59 3.68 12.51 18.28
C ASP A 59 3.36 13.45 17.10
N PRO A 60 3.82 14.73 17.12
CA PRO A 60 3.38 15.76 16.18
C PRO A 60 3.71 15.45 14.71
N ALA A 61 4.46 14.37 14.47
CA ALA A 61 4.88 13.89 13.17
C ALA A 61 3.84 13.04 12.41
N THR A 62 2.73 12.60 13.04
CA THR A 62 1.72 11.78 12.33
C THR A 62 0.54 12.64 11.88
N PRO A 63 0.47 13.04 10.58
CA PRO A 63 -0.63 13.87 10.10
C PRO A 63 -1.97 13.10 10.13
N PRO A 64 -3.08 13.78 10.47
CA PRO A 64 -4.38 13.15 10.55
C PRO A 64 -4.84 12.63 9.16
N PRO A 65 -5.61 11.54 9.12
CA PRO A 65 -6.14 11.00 7.86
C PRO A 65 -6.95 12.07 7.12
N GLY A 66 -6.55 12.39 5.88
CA GLY A 66 -7.14 13.46 5.07
C GLY A 66 -6.31 14.75 4.97
N ALA A 67 -5.29 14.93 5.82
CA ALA A 67 -4.41 16.11 5.80
C ALA A 67 -3.70 16.31 4.45
N ALA A 68 -3.40 15.23 3.71
CA ALA A 68 -2.72 15.30 2.43
C ALA A 68 -3.53 16.00 1.31
N VAL A 69 -4.85 16.11 1.44
CA VAL A 69 -5.70 16.77 0.44
C VAL A 69 -5.63 18.30 0.57
N PHE A 70 -5.34 18.81 1.77
CA PHE A 70 -5.28 20.25 2.07
C PHE A 70 -3.88 20.72 2.48
N ALA A 71 -2.88 19.84 2.47
CA ALA A 71 -1.51 20.17 2.83
C ALA A 71 -0.88 21.10 1.79
N SER A 72 -0.08 22.06 2.26
CA SER A 72 0.65 22.94 1.36
C SER A 72 1.67 22.13 0.53
N PRO A 73 1.86 22.43 -0.77
CA PRO A 73 2.74 21.68 -1.65
C PRO A 73 4.20 21.59 -1.17
N THR A 74 4.65 22.57 -0.38
CA THR A 74 6.01 22.61 0.19
C THR A 74 6.18 21.60 1.33
N LEU A 75 5.20 21.49 2.24
CA LEU A 75 5.23 20.51 3.33
C LEU A 75 5.17 19.08 2.80
N MET A 76 4.30 18.84 1.81
CA MET A 76 4.16 17.52 1.20
C MET A 76 5.44 17.05 0.47
N ARG A 77 6.26 17.99 -0.02
CA ARG A 77 7.56 17.68 -0.63
C ARG A 77 8.59 17.25 0.40
N HIS A 78 8.65 17.91 1.55
CA HIS A 78 9.53 17.51 2.65
C HIS A 78 9.15 16.13 3.20
N ASP A 79 7.86 15.87 3.41
CA ASP A 79 7.37 14.56 3.87
C ASP A 79 7.67 13.45 2.86
N TYR A 80 7.56 13.77 1.57
CA TYR A 80 7.91 12.83 0.50
C TYR A 80 9.41 12.51 0.49
N GLU A 81 10.27 13.51 0.64
CA GLU A 81 11.73 13.34 0.69
C GLU A 81 12.16 12.54 1.92
N ALA A 82 11.57 12.81 3.10
CA ALA A 82 11.78 12.05 4.33
C ALA A 82 11.28 10.59 4.20
N SER A 83 10.11 10.39 3.61
CA SER A 83 9.59 9.04 3.32
C SER A 83 10.48 8.29 2.31
N LYS A 84 11.11 9.01 1.38
CA LYS A 84 12.00 8.44 0.37
C LYS A 84 13.36 8.04 0.95
N SER A 85 13.93 8.82 1.87
CA SER A 85 15.16 8.44 2.58
C SER A 85 14.91 7.24 3.49
N SER A 86 13.83 7.24 4.28
CA SER A 86 13.44 6.12 5.15
C SER A 86 13.31 4.80 4.37
N ARG A 87 12.68 4.81 3.19
CA ARG A 87 12.60 3.62 2.33
C ARG A 87 13.96 3.14 1.82
N ARG A 88 14.93 4.04 1.59
CA ARG A 88 16.29 3.68 1.19
C ARG A 88 17.04 3.04 2.36
N GLU A 89 16.91 3.60 3.55
CA GLU A 89 17.51 3.07 4.78
C GLU A 89 16.94 1.69 5.13
N MET A 90 15.62 1.52 5.10
CA MET A 90 15.00 0.21 5.32
C MET A 90 15.53 -0.87 4.35
N ARG A 91 15.82 -0.50 3.10
CA ARG A 91 16.44 -1.43 2.13
C ARG A 91 17.90 -1.73 2.47
N ARG A 92 18.67 -0.73 2.91
CA ARG A 92 20.05 -0.92 3.40
C ARG A 92 20.06 -1.86 4.61
N LEU A 93 19.25 -1.57 5.62
CA LEU A 93 19.12 -2.40 6.83
C LEU A 93 18.73 -3.85 6.51
N ARG A 94 17.79 -4.08 5.59
CA ARG A 94 17.44 -5.45 5.15
C ARG A 94 18.61 -6.16 4.47
N ARG A 95 19.45 -5.45 3.70
CA ARG A 95 20.65 -6.04 3.07
C ARG A 95 21.70 -6.37 4.12
N VAL A 96 21.93 -5.47 5.07
CA VAL A 96 22.87 -5.65 6.18
C VAL A 96 22.44 -6.83 7.05
N GLN A 97 21.16 -6.90 7.43
CA GLN A 97 20.62 -8.02 8.22
C GLN A 97 20.81 -9.36 7.50
N ARG A 98 20.44 -9.44 6.21
CA ARG A 98 20.65 -10.66 5.41
C ARG A 98 22.11 -11.09 5.31
N LYS A 99 23.06 -10.14 5.28
CA LYS A 99 24.49 -10.44 5.28
C LYS A 99 24.99 -10.90 6.66
N LYS A 100 24.49 -10.25 7.72
CA LYS A 100 24.75 -10.61 9.12
C LYS A 100 24.30 -12.04 9.42
N ASP A 101 23.08 -12.40 9.02
CA ASP A 101 22.52 -13.75 9.21
C ASP A 101 23.33 -14.83 8.49
N ARG A 102 24.04 -14.46 7.41
CA ARG A 102 24.91 -15.34 6.62
C ARG A 102 26.38 -15.30 7.04
N GLY A 103 26.73 -14.54 8.08
CA GLY A 103 28.11 -14.37 8.54
C GLY A 103 29.04 -13.70 7.53
N GLN A 104 28.50 -12.98 6.55
CA GLN A 104 29.30 -12.34 5.50
C GLN A 104 29.85 -10.98 5.98
N PRO A 105 31.08 -10.61 5.58
CA PRO A 105 31.66 -9.32 5.94
C PRO A 105 30.80 -8.17 5.40
N GLN A 106 30.56 -7.18 6.25
CA GLN A 106 29.81 -5.96 5.89
C GLN A 106 30.74 -4.92 5.26
N ALA A 107 30.19 -4.05 4.42
CA ALA A 107 30.97 -2.96 3.86
C ALA A 107 31.29 -1.93 4.94
N LEU A 108 32.45 -1.27 4.88
CA LEU A 108 32.85 -0.27 5.88
C LEU A 108 31.82 0.88 6.00
N GLY A 109 31.20 1.28 4.88
CA GLY A 109 30.13 2.29 4.87
C GLY A 109 28.78 1.81 5.39
N ASP A 110 28.65 0.53 5.77
CA ASP A 110 27.48 0.00 6.49
C ASP A 110 27.65 0.09 8.03
N LEU A 111 28.85 0.37 8.50
CA LEU A 111 29.17 0.59 9.90
C LEU A 111 29.01 2.09 10.18
N ASP A 112 28.07 2.44 11.05
CA ASP A 112 27.87 3.84 11.44
C ASP A 112 29.04 4.25 12.35
N PHE A 113 30.01 4.96 11.78
CA PHE A 113 31.12 5.60 12.51
C PHE A 113 30.75 7.05 12.79
N THR A 114 29.77 7.27 13.66
CA THR A 114 29.36 8.59 14.16
C THR A 114 29.01 8.49 15.63
#